data_AF-A0A7W5GR33-F1
#
_entry.id   AF-A0A7W5GR33-F1
#
_cell.length_a   1.000
_cell.length_b   1.000
_cell.length_c   1.000
_cell.angle_alpha   90.00
_cell.angle_beta   90.00
_cell.angle_gamma   90.00
#
_symmetry.space_group_name_H-M   'P 1'
#
loop_
_entity.id
_entity.type
_entity.pdbx_description
1 polymer ?
#
loop_
_entity_poly.entity_id
_entity_poly.type
_entity_poly.pdbx_seq_one_letter_code
_entity_poly.pdbx_strand_id
1 'polypeptide(L)'
;MRVRPVPELGYCLVFTPDRPKLYTLNVAAWLLLELCDGQDRDVLESEFRQVYEEQGAGAGNAPNVRFIIEDLEDKGILLRQPTEKEAP
;
A
#
# COMPACT_ATOMS: atom_id res chain seq x y z
N MET A 1 8.00 1.57 -11.97
CA MET A 1 6.73 0.84 -11.73
C MET A 1 5.64 1.37 -12.66
N ARG A 2 4.64 0.55 -13.03
CA ARG A 2 3.42 1.02 -13.72
C ARG A 2 2.19 0.59 -12.94
N VAL A 3 1.24 1.50 -12.75
CA VAL A 3 0.02 1.32 -11.96
C VAL A 3 -1.18 1.56 -12.86
N ARG A 4 -2.20 0.69 -12.79
CA ARG A 4 -3.45 0.81 -13.55
C ARG A 4 -4.65 0.47 -12.65
N PRO A 5 -5.34 1.50 -12.13
CA PRO A 5 -6.62 1.33 -11.45
C PRO A 5 -7.68 0.69 -12.35
N VAL A 6 -8.54 -0.15 -11.77
CA VAL A 6 -9.75 -0.71 -12.40
C VAL A 6 -10.91 -0.55 -11.40
N PRO A 7 -11.37 0.69 -11.15
CA PRO A 7 -12.32 1.01 -10.09
C PRO A 7 -13.65 0.25 -10.24
N GLU A 8 -14.08 -0.02 -11.48
CA GLU A 8 -15.31 -0.77 -11.78
C GLU A 8 -15.30 -2.20 -11.23
N LEU A 9 -14.12 -2.76 -10.98
CA LEU A 9 -13.91 -4.11 -10.46
C LEU A 9 -13.24 -4.12 -9.06
N GLY A 10 -12.99 -2.94 -8.47
CA GLY A 10 -12.46 -2.83 -7.11
C GLY A 10 -11.03 -3.34 -6.94
N TYR A 11 -10.18 -3.22 -7.96
CA TYR A 11 -8.77 -3.59 -7.86
C TYR A 11 -7.84 -2.65 -8.63
N CYS A 12 -6.55 -2.77 -8.35
CA CYS A 12 -5.50 -2.08 -9.09
C CYS A 12 -4.46 -3.07 -9.62
N LEU A 13 -4.04 -2.92 -10.88
CA LEU A 13 -2.96 -3.69 -11.48
C LEU A 13 -1.63 -2.96 -11.30
N VAL A 14 -0.61 -3.67 -10.81
CA VAL A 14 0.74 -3.12 -10.64
C VAL A 14 1.77 -3.99 -11.34
N PHE A 15 2.54 -3.38 -12.24
CA PHE A 15 3.68 -4.01 -12.90
C PHE A 15 5.00 -3.50 -12.31
N THR A 16 5.82 -4.44 -11.83
CA THR A 16 7.13 -4.17 -11.21
C THR A 16 8.25 -4.48 -12.20
N PRO A 17 8.93 -3.47 -12.78
CA PRO A 17 9.92 -3.70 -13.85
C PRO A 17 11.22 -4.34 -13.34
N ASP A 18 11.65 -4.04 -12.11
CA ASP A 18 12.88 -4.58 -11.52
C ASP A 18 12.76 -6.08 -11.19
N ARG A 19 11.53 -6.56 -10.97
CA ARG A 19 11.18 -7.97 -10.80
C ARG A 19 9.94 -8.26 -11.65
N PRO A 20 10.09 -8.47 -12.99
CA PRO A 20 8.99 -8.42 -13.96
C PRO A 20 7.83 -9.35 -13.59
N LYS A 21 6.87 -8.78 -12.86
CA LYS A 21 5.67 -9.44 -12.36
C LYS A 21 4.51 -8.45 -12.35
N LEU A 22 3.33 -8.99 -12.65
CA LEU A 22 2.05 -8.29 -12.58
C LEU A 22 1.31 -8.75 -11.33
N TYR A 23 0.88 -7.80 -10.51
CA TYR A 23 0.10 -8.04 -9.30
C TYR A 23 -1.28 -7.38 -9.40
N THR A 24 -2.27 -8.04 -8.81
CA THR A 24 -3.59 -7.46 -8.56
C THR A 24 -3.67 -7.08 -7.09
N LEU A 25 -3.87 -5.80 -6.81
CA LEU A 25 -4.09 -5.28 -5.47
C LEU A 25 -5.58 -5.20 -5.19
N ASN A 26 -6.00 -5.72 -4.04
CA ASN A 26 -7.34 -5.49 -3.52
C ASN A 26 -7.51 -4.02 -3.10
N VAL A 27 -8.73 -3.62 -2.75
CA VAL A 27 -9.06 -2.23 -2.36
C VAL A 27 -8.17 -1.71 -1.22
N ALA A 28 -7.87 -2.53 -0.21
CA ALA A 28 -7.06 -2.10 0.92
C ALA A 28 -5.59 -1.86 0.53
N ALA A 29 -4.98 -2.80 -0.21
CA ALA A 29 -3.61 -2.64 -0.70
C ALA A 29 -3.48 -1.51 -1.73
N TRP A 30 -4.52 -1.30 -2.54
CA TRP A 30 -4.58 -0.16 -3.46
C TRP A 30 -4.68 1.16 -2.70
N LEU A 31 -5.56 1.27 -1.70
CA LEU A 31 -5.65 2.47 -0.86
C LEU A 31 -4.32 2.80 -0.19
N LEU A 32 -3.63 1.79 0.36
CA LEU A 32 -2.34 2.00 1.00
C LEU A 32 -1.28 2.50 -0.01
N LEU A 33 -1.29 1.97 -1.24
CA LEU A 33 -0.43 2.45 -2.32
C LEU A 33 -0.71 3.93 -2.67
N GLU A 34 -1.98 4.34 -2.72
CA GLU A 34 -2.35 5.73 -3.01
C GLU A 34 -1.96 6.70 -1.90
N LEU A 35 -1.99 6.25 -0.64
CA LEU A 35 -1.55 7.06 0.52
C LEU A 35 -0.03 7.15 0.64
N CYS A 36 0.71 6.20 0.07
CA CYS A 36 2.16 6.15 0.21
C CYS A 36 2.86 7.23 -0.63
N ASP A 37 3.07 8.41 -0.05
CA ASP A 37 3.80 9.55 -0.63
C ASP A 37 5.19 9.77 0.01
N GLY A 38 5.93 8.67 0.25
CA GLY A 38 7.25 8.73 0.92
C GLY A 38 7.19 9.06 2.42
N GLN A 39 6.00 9.00 3.01
CA GLN A 39 5.78 9.19 4.44
C GLN A 39 6.30 8.03 5.30
N ASP A 40 6.51 8.31 6.58
CA ASP A 40 6.91 7.31 7.57
C ASP A 40 5.81 6.24 7.75
N ARG A 41 6.22 5.02 8.12
CA ARG A 41 5.33 3.87 8.30
C ARG A 41 4.20 4.15 9.29
N ASP A 42 4.50 4.81 10.41
CA ASP A 42 3.51 5.06 11.47
C ASP A 42 2.46 6.09 11.00
N VAL A 43 2.89 7.08 10.20
CA VAL A 43 2.00 8.06 9.58
C VAL A 43 1.09 7.36 8.56
N LEU A 44 1.67 6.51 7.71
CA LEU A 44 0.92 5.78 6.68
C LEU A 44 -0.12 4.84 7.30
N GLU A 45 0.22 4.19 8.42
CA GLU A 45 -0.73 3.35 9.14
C GLU A 45 -1.89 4.16 9.74
N SER A 46 -1.58 5.32 10.32
CA SER A 46 -2.59 6.21 10.89
C SER A 46 -3.54 6.76 9.83
N GLU A 47 -3.01 7.25 8.71
CA GLU A 47 -3.80 7.78 7.60
C GLU A 47 -4.67 6.70 6.97
N PHE A 48 -4.11 5.50 6.76
CA PHE A 48 -4.88 4.37 6.25
C PHE A 48 -6.07 4.07 7.16
N ARG A 49 -5.85 3.97 8.49
CA ARG A 49 -6.92 3.66 9.44
C ARG A 49 -8.01 4.73 9.40
N GLN A 50 -7.62 6.00 9.40
CA GLN A 50 -8.56 7.11 9.32
C GLN A 50 -9.42 7.05 8.06
N VAL A 51 -8.80 6.95 6.88
CA VAL A 51 -9.54 6.93 5.60
C VAL A 51 -10.41 5.69 5.48
N TYR A 52 -9.94 4.54 5.96
CA TYR A 52 -10.69 3.29 5.93
C TYR A 52 -11.94 3.33 6.82
N GLU A 53 -11.84 3.95 8.01
CA GLU A 53 -12.97 4.19 8.92
C GLU A 53 -13.99 5.18 8.34
N GLU A 54 -13.52 6.28 7.74
CA GLU A 54 -14.37 7.31 7.12
C GLU A 54 -15.18 6.78 5.92
N GLN A 55 -14.63 5.83 5.16
CA GLN A 55 -15.32 5.23 4.01
C GLN A 55 -16.37 4.17 4.38
N GLY A 56 -16.56 3.89 5.67
CA GLY A 56 -17.54 2.90 6.13
C GLY A 56 -17.23 1.47 5.70
N ALA A 57 -15.98 1.20 5.32
CA ALA A 57 -15.52 -0.10 4.87
C ALA A 57 -15.40 -1.05 6.07
N GLY A 58 -16.48 -1.75 6.40
CA GLY A 58 -16.44 -2.99 7.15
C GLY A 58 -16.84 -2.88 8.62
N ALA A 59 -17.94 -3.54 8.94
CA ALA A 59 -18.32 -3.87 10.30
C ALA A 59 -17.17 -4.61 11.03
N GLY A 60 -16.44 -3.90 11.89
CA GLY A 60 -15.68 -4.45 13.01
C GLY A 60 -14.37 -5.20 12.71
N ASN A 61 -13.85 -5.21 11.48
CA ASN A 61 -12.57 -5.88 11.19
C ASN A 61 -11.74 -5.09 10.18
N ALA A 62 -11.03 -4.07 10.67
CA ALA A 62 -10.05 -3.35 9.86
C ALA A 62 -8.95 -4.32 9.38
N PRO A 63 -8.54 -4.25 8.10
CA PRO A 63 -7.47 -5.10 7.61
C PRO A 63 -6.17 -4.80 8.36
N ASN A 64 -5.35 -5.83 8.57
CA ASN A 64 -4.07 -5.69 9.24
C ASN A 64 -3.09 -4.91 8.34
N VAL A 65 -3.00 -3.60 8.57
CA VAL A 65 -2.18 -2.66 7.78
C VAL A 65 -0.73 -3.11 7.71
N ARG A 66 -0.18 -3.60 8.83
CA ARG A 66 1.19 -4.10 8.90
C ARG A 66 1.44 -5.21 7.88
N PHE A 67 0.52 -6.17 7.78
CA PHE A 67 0.61 -7.27 6.82
C PHE A 67 0.53 -6.78 5.36
N ILE A 68 -0.30 -5.77 5.09
CA ILE A 68 -0.41 -5.18 3.74
C ILE A 68 0.91 -4.49 3.36
N ILE A 69 1.52 -3.74 4.27
CA ILE A 69 2.82 -3.09 4.03
C ILE A 69 3.88 -4.14 3.73
N GLU A 70 3.99 -5.17 4.58
CA GLU A 70 4.96 -6.26 4.41
C GLU A 70 4.78 -6.98 3.06
N ASP A 71 3.54 -7.27 2.67
CA ASP A 71 3.22 -7.90 1.38
C ASP A 71 3.58 -7.00 0.17
N LEU A 72 3.38 -5.69 0.27
CA LEU A 72 3.76 -4.74 -0.78
C LEU A 72 5.28 -4.52 -0.86
N GLU A 73 5.98 -4.55 0.27
CA GLU A 73 7.45 -4.53 0.33
C GLU A 73 8.05 -5.78 -0.32
N ASP A 74 7.54 -6.97 0.02
CA ASP A 74 8.00 -8.24 -0.56
C ASP A 74 7.82 -8.30 -2.08
N LYS A 75 6.73 -7.69 -2.57
CA LYS A 75 6.45 -7.55 -4.00
C LYS A 75 7.32 -6.50 -4.70
N GLY A 76 8.03 -5.67 -3.95
CA GLY A 76 8.80 -4.53 -4.46
C GLY A 76 7.92 -3.40 -5.01
N ILE A 77 6.69 -3.30 -4.51
CA ILE A 77 5.75 -2.22 -4.84
C ILE A 77 6.01 -1.02 -3.93
N LEU A 78 6.21 -1.28 -2.64
CA LEU A 78 6.73 -0.30 -1.69
C LEU A 78 8.21 -0.55 -1.46
N LEU A 79 8.96 0.53 -1.29
CA LEU A 79 10.38 0.49 -0.99
C LEU A 79 10.60 1.23 0.32
N ARG A 80 11.32 0.59 1.26
CA ARG A 80 11.79 1.30 2.45
C ARG A 80 12.83 2.32 2.03
N GLN A 81 12.60 3.57 2.39
CA GLN A 81 13.67 4.55 2.34
C GLN A 81 14.61 4.32 3.53
N PRO A 82 15.93 4.36 3.34
CA PRO A 82 16.86 4.34 4.45
C PRO A 82 16.63 5.59 5.29
N THR A 83 16.36 5.44 6.58
CA THR A 83 16.31 6.58 7.49
C THR A 83 17.69 7.24 7.54
N GLU A 84 17.76 8.58 7.47
CA GLU A 84 19.00 9.40 7.50
C GLU A 84 19.97 9.05 8.66
N LYS A 85 19.54 8.26 9.64
CA LYS A 85 20.34 7.78 10.77
C LYS A 85 21.34 6.66 10.45
N GLU A 86 21.35 6.12 9.23
CA GLU A 86 22.27 5.05 8.79
C GLU A 86 23.14 5.45 7.59
N ALA A 87 23.49 6.73 7.46
CA ALA A 87 24.55 7.16 6.54
C ALA A 87 25.95 7.01 7.21
N PRO A 88 26.94 6.36 6.56
CA PRO A 88 28.29 6.17 7.09
C PRO A 88 29.11 7.47 7.15
#